data_AF-A0A4P5V7Z2-F1
#
_entry.id   AF-A0A4P5V7Z2-F1
#
_cell.length_a   1.000
_cell.length_b   1.000
_cell.length_c   1.000
_cell.angle_alpha   90.00
_cell.angle_beta   90.00
_cell.angle_gamma   90.00
#
_symmetry.space_group_name_H-M   'P 1'
#
loop_
_entity.id
_entity.type
_entity.pdbx_description
1 polymer ?
#
loop_
_entity_poly.entity_id
_entity_poly.type
_entity_poly.pdbx_seq_one_letter_code
_entity_poly.pdbx_strand_id
1 'polypeptide(L)'
;MSVAIGSLADAPIPFLEGVSHAVDANALLRTEFNRDAWNGGAATGSGEFTPVGVDIAVAIPGRPRGNQVFDRDYPPGSWVGSTALVYAGSARITELRRDVLRNEVGVEVEPSGATVAFHQLWFPGWRAFIDGAEVSIRVPPYDASEDSRLGFQLVDVPAGYHTVTTVFGSTLPRMAGDAITALTAIAVTIAMLMNLGRGWPTIVSWSRAGWIVASVASLGFAGMAIAQTAFEVSMSQPPSVPGTTPNLIIADVAYLVRNGRTRISSPTGSALGADKFIDVR
;
A
#
# COMPACT_ATOMS: atom_id res chain seq x y z
N MET A 1 -3.53 1.03 -27.67
CA MET A 1 -3.54 2.47 -28.00
C MET A 1 -2.92 3.34 -26.89
N SER A 2 -2.49 2.78 -25.76
CA SER A 2 -1.94 3.51 -24.60
C SER A 2 -0.41 3.68 -24.60
N VAL A 3 0.35 2.87 -25.34
CA VAL A 3 1.82 2.99 -25.38
C VAL A 3 2.29 4.26 -26.11
N ALA A 4 1.51 4.76 -27.07
CA ALA A 4 1.87 5.94 -27.86
C ALA A 4 1.69 7.26 -27.11
N ILE A 5 0.87 7.31 -26.06
CA ILE A 5 0.61 8.55 -25.32
C ILE A 5 1.73 8.79 -24.29
N GLY A 6 2.27 7.72 -23.69
CA GLY A 6 3.43 7.83 -22.78
C GLY A 6 4.67 8.42 -23.44
N SER A 7 4.90 8.14 -24.74
CA SER A 7 6.01 8.73 -25.50
C SER A 7 5.74 10.12 -26.06
N LEU A 8 4.50 10.62 -26.00
CA LEU A 8 4.12 11.96 -26.46
C LEU A 8 4.19 13.01 -25.33
N ALA A 9 4.31 12.57 -24.08
CA ALA A 9 4.51 13.45 -22.93
C ALA A 9 5.97 13.95 -22.83
N ASP A 10 6.92 13.23 -23.43
CA ASP A 10 8.29 13.73 -23.61
C ASP A 10 8.37 14.48 -24.94
N ALA A 11 8.35 15.81 -24.88
CA ALA A 11 8.69 16.63 -26.02
C ALA A 11 10.13 16.27 -26.49
N PRO A 12 10.38 16.10 -27.81
CA PRO A 12 11.73 15.89 -28.30
C PRO A 12 12.58 17.09 -27.90
N ILE A 13 13.68 16.85 -27.17
CA ILE A 13 14.63 17.89 -26.80
C ILE A 13 15.29 18.35 -28.11
N PRO A 14 15.07 19.60 -28.57
CA PRO A 14 15.78 20.08 -29.74
C PRO A 14 17.26 20.19 -29.39
N PHE A 15 18.10 19.42 -30.08
CA PHE A 15 19.54 19.56 -29.99
C PHE A 15 19.93 20.85 -30.69
N LEU A 16 20.28 21.88 -29.91
CA LEU A 16 20.88 23.10 -30.44
C LEU A 16 22.35 22.80 -30.74
N GLU A 17 22.73 22.80 -32.01
CA GLU A 17 24.14 22.71 -32.42
C GLU A 17 24.93 23.89 -31.83
N GLY A 18 26.10 23.60 -31.24
CA GLY A 18 27.04 24.62 -30.75
C GLY A 18 26.94 24.99 -29.26
N VAL A 19 26.10 24.33 -28.46
CA VAL A 19 26.06 24.53 -27.01
C VAL A 19 27.02 23.55 -26.32
N SER A 20 27.88 24.04 -25.44
CA SER A 20 28.81 23.20 -24.66
C SER A 20 28.06 22.08 -23.92
N HIS A 21 28.44 20.83 -24.18
CA HIS A 21 27.95 19.64 -23.48
C HIS A 21 28.67 19.38 -22.16
N ALA A 22 29.28 20.41 -21.56
CA ALA A 22 29.86 20.29 -20.23
C ALA A 22 28.72 20.15 -19.21
N VAL A 23 28.41 18.91 -18.85
CA VAL A 23 27.43 18.61 -17.82
C VAL A 23 28.13 18.72 -16.47
N ASP A 24 27.94 19.86 -15.79
CA ASP A 24 28.30 19.99 -14.38
C ASP A 24 27.56 18.91 -13.56
N ALA A 25 28.20 18.37 -12.51
CA ALA A 25 27.53 17.50 -11.55
C ALA A 25 26.24 18.15 -11.01
N ASN A 26 26.22 19.48 -10.82
CA ASN A 26 25.00 20.19 -10.45
C ASN A 26 23.97 20.25 -11.59
N ALA A 27 24.39 20.21 -12.84
CA ALA A 27 23.47 20.16 -13.98
C ALA A 27 22.81 18.79 -14.07
N LEU A 28 23.56 17.68 -13.91
CA LEU A 28 23.00 16.33 -13.80
C LEU A 28 22.02 16.22 -12.64
N LEU A 29 22.43 16.64 -11.43
CA LEU A 29 21.58 16.64 -10.25
C LEU A 29 20.32 17.48 -10.46
N ARG A 30 20.40 18.68 -11.06
CA ARG A 30 19.20 19.48 -11.37
C ARG A 30 18.32 18.83 -12.42
N THR A 31 18.89 18.11 -13.39
CA THR A 31 18.11 17.45 -14.44
C THR A 31 17.37 16.23 -13.87
N GLU A 32 18.01 15.48 -12.98
CA GLU A 32 17.42 14.37 -12.23
C GLU A 32 16.37 14.90 -11.22
N PHE A 33 16.68 15.98 -10.50
CA PHE A 33 15.78 16.70 -9.60
C PHE A 33 14.53 17.23 -10.32
N ASN A 34 14.69 17.74 -11.55
CA ASN A 34 13.56 18.18 -12.37
C ASN A 34 12.78 17.03 -13.02
N ARG A 35 13.35 15.81 -13.05
CA ARG A 35 12.74 14.60 -13.62
C ARG A 35 12.07 13.69 -12.61
N ASP A 36 12.19 13.96 -11.30
CA ASP A 36 11.48 13.22 -10.26
C ASP A 36 10.00 13.61 -10.27
N ALA A 37 9.29 13.12 -11.29
CA ALA A 37 7.86 13.10 -11.34
C ALA A 37 7.36 12.03 -10.37
N TRP A 38 6.25 12.31 -9.68
CA TRP A 38 5.56 11.29 -8.89
C TRP A 38 5.29 10.08 -9.79
N ASN A 39 6.07 9.02 -9.55
CA ASN A 39 6.05 7.79 -10.32
C ASN A 39 5.50 6.71 -9.39
N GLY A 40 4.19 6.74 -9.18
CA GLY A 40 3.46 5.88 -8.26
C GLY A 40 3.59 4.39 -8.62
N GLY A 41 4.68 3.75 -8.18
CA GLY A 41 4.89 2.31 -8.26
C GLY A 41 5.41 1.77 -9.61
N ALA A 42 6.26 0.74 -9.52
CA ALA A 42 7.15 0.21 -10.57
C ALA A 42 6.49 -0.52 -11.77
N ALA A 43 5.37 -0.04 -12.31
CA ALA A 43 4.80 -0.63 -13.54
C ALA A 43 4.10 0.37 -14.48
N THR A 44 3.70 1.56 -14.02
CA THR A 44 2.75 2.43 -14.76
C THR A 44 3.01 3.91 -14.44
N GLY A 45 3.94 4.50 -15.19
CA GLY A 45 4.68 5.70 -14.77
C GLY A 45 4.17 7.06 -15.22
N SER A 46 2.85 7.27 -15.26
CA SER A 46 2.23 8.56 -15.61
C SER A 46 1.38 9.17 -14.49
N GLY A 47 1.41 8.58 -13.28
CA GLY A 47 0.53 9.00 -12.18
C GLY A 47 -0.94 8.60 -12.38
N GLU A 48 -1.29 7.86 -13.44
CA GLU A 48 -2.65 7.42 -13.76
C GLU A 48 -3.30 6.49 -12.70
N PHE A 49 -2.47 5.90 -11.83
CA PHE A 49 -2.90 5.06 -10.70
C PHE A 49 -2.66 5.73 -9.35
N THR A 50 -2.40 7.04 -9.34
CA THR A 50 -2.28 7.80 -8.09
C THR A 50 -3.63 7.85 -7.38
N PRO A 51 -3.71 7.42 -6.11
CA PRO A 51 -4.97 7.48 -5.38
C PRO A 51 -5.44 8.93 -5.23
N VAL A 52 -6.76 9.13 -5.19
CA VAL A 52 -7.40 10.46 -5.00
C VAL A 52 -6.97 11.16 -3.70
N GLY A 53 -6.47 10.39 -2.73
CA GLY A 53 -5.90 10.92 -1.49
C GLY A 53 -4.51 11.55 -1.66
N VAL A 54 -3.85 11.37 -2.80
CA VAL A 54 -2.55 11.93 -3.13
C VAL A 54 -2.72 13.02 -4.19
N ASP A 55 -2.21 14.20 -3.90
CA ASP A 55 -2.20 15.34 -4.81
C ASP A 55 -0.86 16.04 -4.66
N ILE A 56 -0.06 16.16 -5.71
CA ILE A 56 1.25 16.80 -5.64
C ILE A 56 1.37 17.67 -6.88
N ALA A 57 1.56 18.97 -6.67
CA ALA A 57 1.65 19.91 -7.78
C ALA A 57 2.80 19.58 -8.74
N VAL A 58 2.47 19.55 -10.03
CA VAL A 58 3.38 19.06 -11.07
C VAL A 58 4.48 20.08 -11.44
N ALA A 59 4.37 21.37 -11.07
CA ALA A 59 5.41 22.35 -11.39
C ALA A 59 5.35 23.66 -10.58
N ILE A 60 6.18 23.78 -9.53
CA ILE A 60 6.62 25.07 -8.99
C ILE A 60 8.15 25.14 -9.11
N PRO A 61 8.72 26.09 -9.89
CA PRO A 61 10.17 26.25 -10.00
C PRO A 61 10.84 26.44 -8.62
N GLY A 62 11.84 25.60 -8.32
CA GLY A 62 12.63 25.71 -7.08
C GLY A 62 12.04 25.04 -5.85
N ARG A 63 10.92 24.30 -5.96
CA ARG A 63 10.38 23.46 -4.88
C ARG A 63 10.58 21.96 -5.18
N PRO A 64 10.69 21.10 -4.15
CA PRO A 64 10.74 19.64 -4.31
C PRO A 64 9.53 19.10 -5.06
N ARG A 65 9.73 17.97 -5.76
CA ARG A 65 8.75 17.40 -6.71
C ARG A 65 8.60 15.90 -6.48
N GLY A 66 7.43 15.37 -6.83
CA GLY A 66 7.22 13.93 -6.89
C GLY A 66 7.49 13.21 -5.57
N ASN A 67 8.28 12.13 -5.63
CA ASN A 67 8.60 11.32 -4.46
C ASN A 67 9.41 12.08 -3.39
N GLN A 68 10.14 13.13 -3.78
CA GLN A 68 10.93 13.93 -2.83
C GLN A 68 10.09 14.67 -1.79
N VAL A 69 8.82 14.98 -2.10
CA VAL A 69 7.93 15.60 -1.11
C VAL A 69 7.71 14.63 0.05
N PHE A 70 7.50 13.34 -0.24
CA PHE A 70 7.43 12.29 0.79
C PHE A 70 8.74 12.17 1.55
N ASP A 71 9.87 12.05 0.85
CA ASP A 71 11.16 11.81 1.50
C ASP A 71 11.67 13.01 2.31
N ARG A 72 11.29 14.22 1.95
CA ARG A 72 11.63 15.43 2.72
C ARG A 72 10.75 15.55 3.96
N ASP A 73 9.44 15.38 3.80
CA ASP A 73 8.48 15.65 4.88
C ASP A 73 8.40 14.45 5.85
N TYR A 74 8.57 13.25 5.32
CA TYR A 74 8.53 11.97 6.03
C TYR A 74 9.65 11.03 5.55
N PRO A 75 10.91 11.34 5.87
CA PRO A 75 12.06 10.59 5.37
C PRO A 75 11.97 9.11 5.70
N PRO A 76 12.50 8.20 4.86
CA PRO A 76 12.40 6.75 5.08
C PRO A 76 12.83 6.28 6.47
N GLY A 77 13.82 6.96 7.08
CA GLY A 77 14.30 6.66 8.43
C GLY A 77 13.37 7.09 9.57
N SER A 78 12.35 7.92 9.30
CA SER A 78 11.34 8.30 10.31
C SER A 78 10.28 7.22 10.53
N TRP A 79 10.14 6.30 9.58
CA TRP A 79 9.19 5.20 9.63
C TRP A 79 9.81 4.01 10.39
N VAL A 80 9.22 3.68 11.53
CA VAL A 80 9.59 2.50 12.31
C VAL A 80 9.34 1.24 11.48
N GLY A 81 10.41 0.47 11.24
CA GLY A 81 10.37 -0.72 10.38
C GLY A 81 9.88 -0.43 8.96
N SER A 82 10.06 0.80 8.46
CA SER A 82 9.52 1.28 7.18
C SER A 82 8.01 1.14 7.04
N THR A 83 7.28 1.03 8.16
CA THR A 83 5.85 0.66 8.17
C THR A 83 4.99 1.72 8.86
N ALA A 84 5.41 2.29 9.98
CA ALA A 84 4.57 3.22 10.74
C ALA A 84 5.36 4.31 11.45
N LEU A 85 4.72 5.44 11.73
CA LEU A 85 5.27 6.52 12.56
C LEU A 85 4.16 7.17 13.41
N VAL A 86 4.56 7.89 14.45
CA VAL A 86 3.64 8.73 15.24
C VAL A 86 3.51 10.07 14.53
N TYR A 87 2.36 10.32 13.93
CA TYR A 87 2.09 11.50 13.10
C TYR A 87 1.77 12.73 13.95
N ALA A 88 0.99 12.54 15.01
CA ALA A 88 0.61 13.58 15.95
C ALA A 88 0.39 12.99 17.35
N GLY A 89 0.54 13.83 18.38
CA GLY A 89 0.45 13.41 19.78
C GLY A 89 1.70 12.67 20.26
N SER A 90 1.54 11.95 21.37
CA SER A 90 2.63 11.24 22.02
C SER A 90 2.29 9.77 22.16
N ALA A 91 3.06 8.93 21.48
CA ALA A 91 2.90 7.48 21.53
C ALA A 91 4.24 6.79 21.30
N ARG A 92 4.30 5.52 21.67
CA ARG A 92 5.45 4.65 21.45
C ARG A 92 4.99 3.41 20.69
N ILE A 93 5.58 3.17 19.53
CA ILE A 93 5.40 1.91 18.79
C ILE A 93 6.28 0.86 19.46
N THR A 94 5.67 -0.22 19.96
CA THR A 94 6.32 -1.29 20.74
C THR A 94 6.52 -2.55 19.90
N GLU A 95 5.59 -2.81 18.99
CA GLU A 95 5.56 -4.03 18.18
C GLU A 95 5.19 -3.70 16.74
N LEU A 96 5.72 -4.48 15.81
CA LEU A 96 5.39 -4.37 14.40
C LEU A 96 5.32 -5.75 13.76
N ARG A 97 4.27 -5.93 12.97
CA ARG A 97 3.99 -7.12 12.21
C ARG A 97 3.44 -6.74 10.86
N ARG A 98 3.92 -7.40 9.81
CA ARG A 98 3.47 -7.15 8.44
C ARG A 98 3.28 -8.44 7.67
N ASP A 99 2.26 -8.48 6.84
CA ASP A 99 2.13 -9.42 5.74
C ASP A 99 1.84 -8.64 4.44
N VAL A 100 1.50 -9.34 3.35
CA VAL A 100 1.33 -8.70 2.03
C VAL A 100 0.13 -7.73 2.02
N LEU A 101 -0.92 -8.02 2.79
CA LEU A 101 -2.18 -7.27 2.77
C LEU A 101 -2.47 -6.60 4.11
N ARG A 102 -1.56 -6.67 5.07
CA ARG A 102 -1.79 -6.25 6.46
C ARG A 102 -0.55 -5.63 7.07
N ASN A 103 -0.79 -4.55 7.81
CA ASN A 103 0.17 -3.98 8.73
C ASN A 103 -0.47 -3.94 10.11
N GLU A 104 0.29 -4.32 11.13
CA GLU A 104 -0.15 -4.35 12.51
C GLU A 104 0.95 -3.77 13.39
N VAL A 105 0.57 -2.87 14.29
CA VAL A 105 1.49 -2.22 15.21
C VAL A 105 0.91 -2.22 16.62
N GLY A 106 1.74 -2.61 17.59
CA GLY A 106 1.47 -2.38 19.00
C GLY A 106 1.90 -0.96 19.36
N VAL A 107 1.02 -0.21 20.03
CA VAL A 107 1.27 1.18 20.39
C VAL A 107 0.84 1.47 21.82
N GLU A 108 1.70 2.15 22.56
CA GLU A 108 1.41 2.72 23.88
C GLU A 108 1.21 4.22 23.72
N VAL A 109 0.01 4.70 24.01
CA VAL A 109 -0.44 6.07 23.75
C VAL A 109 -0.66 6.83 25.05
N GLU A 110 -0.12 8.05 25.12
CA GLU A 110 -0.28 8.95 26.27
C GLU A 110 -1.73 9.44 26.43
N PRO A 111 -2.13 9.99 27.60
CA PRO A 111 -3.51 10.40 27.89
C PRO A 111 -4.16 11.37 26.90
N SER A 112 -3.38 12.13 26.13
CA SER A 112 -3.88 13.06 25.11
C SER A 112 -4.34 12.39 23.81
N GLY A 113 -4.10 11.08 23.66
CA GLY A 113 -4.25 10.38 22.38
C GLY A 113 -3.10 10.66 21.41
N ALA A 114 -3.09 9.91 20.32
CA ALA A 114 -2.12 10.07 19.22
C ALA A 114 -2.72 9.66 17.88
N THR A 115 -2.11 10.13 16.80
CA THR A 115 -2.40 9.65 15.44
C THR A 115 -1.20 8.83 14.96
N VAL A 116 -1.45 7.59 14.57
CA VAL A 116 -0.45 6.71 13.95
C VAL A 116 -0.60 6.77 12.44
N ALA A 117 0.49 7.02 11.73
CA ALA A 117 0.55 6.92 10.29
C ALA A 117 1.13 5.57 9.86
N PHE A 118 0.58 4.99 8.79
CA PHE A 118 1.15 3.83 8.12
C PHE A 118 1.75 4.26 6.78
N HIS A 119 2.94 3.73 6.47
CA HIS A 119 3.68 3.97 5.23
C HIS A 119 3.06 3.19 4.06
N GLN A 120 1.78 3.44 3.84
CA GLN A 120 0.94 2.78 2.86
C GLN A 120 -0.04 3.82 2.35
N LEU A 121 -0.12 3.99 1.03
CA LEU A 121 -1.10 4.88 0.43
C LEU A 121 -2.51 4.34 0.65
N TRP A 122 -3.45 5.25 0.91
CA TRP A 122 -4.84 4.90 1.06
C TRP A 122 -5.51 4.68 -0.31
N PHE A 123 -6.17 3.53 -0.43
CA PHE A 123 -7.04 3.17 -1.56
C PHE A 123 -8.35 2.59 -1.01
N PRO A 124 -9.47 2.69 -1.76
CA PRO A 124 -10.68 1.96 -1.44
C PRO A 124 -10.40 0.46 -1.26
N GLY A 125 -10.79 -0.10 -0.11
CA GLY A 125 -10.51 -1.49 0.27
C GLY A 125 -9.65 -1.61 1.52
N TRP A 126 -8.85 -0.60 1.84
CA TRP A 126 -8.16 -0.52 3.12
C TRP A 126 -9.14 -0.23 4.27
N ARG A 127 -9.00 -0.96 5.36
CA ARG A 127 -9.74 -0.79 6.62
C ARG A 127 -8.76 -0.77 7.78
N ALA A 128 -9.09 -0.03 8.82
CA ALA A 128 -8.30 0.02 10.04
C ALA A 128 -9.10 -0.53 11.22
N PHE A 129 -8.39 -1.15 12.16
CA PHE A 129 -8.95 -1.71 13.37
C PHE A 129 -8.10 -1.31 14.56
N ILE A 130 -8.74 -1.00 15.68
CA ILE A 130 -8.09 -0.83 16.99
C ILE A 130 -8.65 -1.93 17.89
N ASP A 131 -7.79 -2.84 18.34
CA ASP A 131 -8.16 -4.01 19.15
C ASP A 131 -9.33 -4.82 18.54
N GLY A 132 -9.35 -4.89 17.21
CA GLY A 132 -10.38 -5.60 16.44
C GLY A 132 -11.65 -4.80 16.13
N ALA A 133 -11.83 -3.60 16.69
CA ALA A 133 -12.95 -2.72 16.34
C ALA A 133 -12.61 -1.84 15.14
N GLU A 134 -13.47 -1.81 14.12
CA GLU A 134 -13.23 -1.02 12.91
C GLU A 134 -13.25 0.48 13.20
N VAL A 135 -12.26 1.20 12.67
CA VAL A 135 -12.12 2.65 12.78
C VAL A 135 -11.87 3.27 11.41
N SER A 136 -12.18 4.57 11.27
CA SER A 136 -11.97 5.28 10.02
C SER A 136 -10.49 5.53 9.75
N ILE A 137 -10.06 5.25 8.52
CA ILE A 137 -8.77 5.74 8.02
C ILE A 137 -8.95 7.16 7.48
N ARG A 138 -8.07 8.08 7.89
CA ARG A 138 -7.91 9.41 7.29
C ARG A 138 -6.66 9.44 6.42
N VAL A 139 -6.52 10.50 5.64
CA VAL A 139 -5.26 10.85 4.95
C VAL A 139 -4.77 12.20 5.47
N PRO A 140 -3.47 12.52 5.36
CA PRO A 140 -2.97 13.85 5.68
C PRO A 140 -3.79 14.93 4.98
N PRO A 141 -4.07 16.06 5.66
CA PRO A 141 -4.69 17.21 5.02
C PRO A 141 -3.77 17.74 3.91
N TYR A 142 -4.34 18.54 3.03
CA TYR A 142 -3.54 19.26 2.05
C TYR A 142 -2.67 20.33 2.75
N ASP A 143 -1.39 20.37 2.41
CA ASP A 143 -0.41 21.35 2.86
C ASP A 143 -0.14 22.38 1.78
N ALA A 144 -0.57 23.63 2.02
CA ALA A 144 -0.38 24.73 1.09
C ALA A 144 1.07 25.22 0.98
N SER A 145 1.91 24.95 1.99
CA SER A 145 3.33 25.31 1.95
C SER A 145 4.08 24.45 0.93
N GLU A 146 3.64 23.20 0.78
CA GLU A 146 4.22 22.21 -0.13
C GLU A 146 3.37 21.92 -1.37
N ASP A 147 2.20 22.56 -1.47
CA ASP A 147 1.23 22.34 -2.57
C ASP A 147 0.99 20.84 -2.80
N SER A 148 0.74 20.13 -1.69
CA SER A 148 0.68 18.68 -1.68
C SER A 148 -0.28 18.07 -0.66
N ARG A 149 -0.69 16.83 -0.93
CA ARG A 149 -1.40 15.92 -0.05
C ARG A 149 -0.78 14.54 -0.26
N LEU A 150 -0.25 13.93 0.80
CA LEU A 150 0.58 12.73 0.71
C LEU A 150 -0.18 11.41 0.78
N GLY A 151 -1.47 11.41 1.12
CA GLY A 151 -2.37 10.26 0.93
C GLY A 151 -2.04 8.95 1.67
N PHE A 152 -1.03 8.92 2.54
CA PHE A 152 -0.78 7.77 3.40
C PHE A 152 -1.85 7.65 4.49
N GLN A 153 -1.95 6.48 5.11
CA GLN A 153 -3.04 6.19 6.04
C GLN A 153 -2.76 6.80 7.43
N LEU A 154 -3.76 7.46 8.00
CA LEU A 154 -3.78 7.98 9.37
C LEU A 154 -4.87 7.30 10.18
N VAL A 155 -4.54 6.84 11.38
CA VAL A 155 -5.46 6.24 12.34
C VAL A 155 -5.32 6.94 13.68
N ASP A 156 -6.43 7.46 14.20
CA ASP A 156 -6.48 8.10 15.52
C ASP A 156 -6.64 7.04 16.60
N VAL A 157 -5.70 7.00 17.54
CA VAL A 157 -5.60 5.99 18.58
C VAL A 157 -5.88 6.63 19.94
N PRO A 158 -6.82 6.10 20.73
CA PRO A 158 -7.09 6.59 22.07
C PRO A 158 -5.91 6.31 23.02
N ALA A 159 -5.96 6.91 24.20
CA ALA A 159 -4.95 6.69 25.24
C ALA A 159 -4.97 5.24 25.76
N GLY A 160 -3.79 4.67 26.01
CA GLY A 160 -3.63 3.30 26.48
C GLY A 160 -2.77 2.44 25.56
N TYR A 161 -2.74 1.14 25.83
CA TYR A 161 -2.06 0.16 24.98
C TYR A 161 -3.05 -0.43 23.99
N HIS A 162 -2.73 -0.33 22.70
CA HIS A 162 -3.61 -0.73 21.62
C HIS A 162 -2.85 -1.49 20.53
N THR A 163 -3.55 -2.40 19.86
CA THR A 163 -3.10 -2.99 18.60
C THR A 163 -3.83 -2.31 17.45
N VAL A 164 -3.09 -1.64 16.57
CA VAL A 164 -3.64 -0.97 15.39
C VAL A 164 -3.32 -1.82 14.16
N THR A 165 -4.36 -2.27 13.47
CA THR A 165 -4.22 -3.12 12.28
C THR A 165 -4.81 -2.40 11.07
N THR A 166 -4.05 -2.27 9.99
CA THR A 166 -4.59 -1.89 8.67
C THR A 166 -4.57 -3.11 7.77
N VAL A 167 -5.66 -3.33 7.03
CA VAL A 167 -5.81 -4.49 6.15
C VAL A 167 -6.45 -4.09 4.83
N PHE A 168 -5.90 -4.61 3.73
CA PHE A 168 -6.48 -4.47 2.41
C PHE A 168 -7.45 -5.61 2.13
N GLY A 169 -8.72 -5.27 1.95
CA GLY A 169 -9.77 -6.20 1.60
C GLY A 169 -10.50 -5.82 0.33
N SER A 170 -11.48 -6.65 -0.02
CA SER A 170 -12.37 -6.36 -1.15
C SER A 170 -13.29 -5.18 -0.88
N THR A 171 -13.73 -4.56 -1.96
CA THR A 171 -14.66 -3.43 -1.96
C THR A 171 -16.08 -3.91 -2.26
N LEU A 172 -17.09 -3.13 -1.84
CA LEU A 172 -18.49 -3.45 -2.14
C LEU A 172 -18.75 -3.69 -3.64
N PRO A 173 -18.24 -2.87 -4.58
CA PRO A 173 -18.43 -3.13 -6.01
C PRO A 173 -17.79 -4.44 -6.47
N ARG A 174 -16.60 -4.77 -5.97
CA ARG A 174 -15.92 -6.03 -6.30
C ARG A 174 -16.69 -7.24 -5.80
N MET A 175 -17.09 -7.23 -4.53
CA MET A 175 -17.92 -8.29 -3.95
C MET A 175 -19.27 -8.45 -4.68
N ALA A 176 -19.89 -7.35 -5.09
CA ALA A 176 -21.13 -7.39 -5.88
C ALA A 176 -20.90 -8.01 -7.27
N GLY A 177 -19.80 -7.67 -7.94
CA GLY A 177 -19.40 -8.27 -9.22
C GLY A 177 -19.17 -9.77 -9.11
N ASP A 178 -18.47 -10.21 -8.07
CA ASP A 178 -18.22 -11.63 -7.81
C ASP A 178 -19.52 -12.38 -7.52
N ALA A 179 -20.43 -11.78 -6.73
CA ALA A 179 -21.74 -12.35 -6.43
C ALA A 179 -22.61 -12.50 -7.70
N ILE A 180 -22.66 -11.47 -8.56
CA ILE A 180 -23.39 -11.50 -9.82
C ILE A 180 -22.82 -12.59 -10.75
N THR A 181 -21.50 -12.71 -10.80
CA THR A 181 -20.81 -13.74 -11.59
C THR A 181 -21.18 -15.14 -11.11
N ALA A 182 -21.13 -15.38 -9.80
CA ALA A 182 -21.50 -16.66 -9.19
C ALA A 182 -22.98 -17.01 -9.49
N LEU A 183 -23.90 -16.06 -9.28
CA LEU A 183 -25.33 -16.26 -9.54
C LEU A 183 -25.60 -16.55 -11.02
N THR A 184 -24.92 -15.86 -11.93
CA THR A 184 -25.05 -16.08 -13.38
C THR A 184 -24.55 -17.47 -13.77
N ALA A 185 -23.39 -17.89 -13.27
CA ALA A 185 -22.85 -19.22 -13.53
C ALA A 185 -23.74 -20.34 -12.97
N ILE A 186 -24.36 -20.14 -11.79
CA ILE A 186 -25.34 -21.08 -11.23
C ILE A 186 -26.58 -21.14 -12.13
N ALA A 187 -27.14 -20.00 -12.52
CA ALA A 187 -28.33 -19.94 -13.39
C ALA A 187 -28.09 -20.62 -14.74
N VAL A 188 -26.93 -20.39 -15.36
CA VAL A 188 -26.51 -21.05 -16.61
C VAL A 188 -26.39 -22.56 -16.41
N THR A 189 -25.76 -23.01 -15.32
CA THR A 189 -25.65 -24.43 -14.98
C THR A 189 -27.02 -25.08 -14.85
N ILE A 190 -27.94 -24.46 -14.11
CA ILE A 190 -29.31 -24.95 -13.93
C ILE A 190 -30.04 -25.03 -15.28
N ALA A 191 -29.96 -23.98 -16.10
CA ALA A 191 -30.60 -23.96 -17.42
C ALA A 191 -30.07 -25.07 -18.33
N MET A 192 -28.75 -25.31 -18.33
CA MET A 192 -28.13 -26.41 -19.08
C MET A 192 -28.63 -27.76 -18.59
N LEU A 193 -28.64 -28.01 -17.27
CA LEU A 193 -29.15 -29.26 -16.69
C LEU A 193 -30.64 -29.50 -16.97
N MET A 194 -31.46 -28.45 -16.93
CA MET A 194 -32.89 -28.53 -17.28
C MET A 194 -33.09 -28.92 -18.75
N ASN A 195 -32.23 -28.43 -19.64
CA ASN A 195 -32.29 -28.77 -21.05
C ASN A 195 -31.96 -30.26 -21.32
N LEU A 196 -31.02 -30.85 -20.58
CA LEU A 196 -30.77 -32.30 -20.66
C LEU A 196 -32.00 -33.15 -20.32
N GLY A 197 -32.82 -32.71 -19.36
CA GLY A 197 -33.96 -33.48 -18.84
C GLY A 197 -35.30 -33.20 -19.54
N ARG A 198 -35.48 -32.01 -20.12
CA ARG A 198 -36.77 -31.56 -20.66
C ARG A 198 -36.80 -31.35 -22.18
N GLY A 199 -35.67 -31.46 -22.88
CA GLY A 199 -35.61 -31.35 -24.34
C GLY A 199 -36.16 -30.01 -24.86
N TRP A 200 -35.82 -28.91 -24.20
CA TRP A 200 -36.25 -27.59 -24.63
C TRP A 200 -35.72 -27.28 -26.04
N PRO A 201 -36.50 -26.57 -26.89
CA PRO A 201 -36.02 -26.17 -28.20
C PRO A 201 -34.85 -25.20 -28.02
N THR A 202 -33.63 -25.67 -28.30
CA THR A 202 -32.43 -24.85 -28.26
C THR A 202 -31.98 -24.44 -29.64
N ILE A 203 -31.45 -23.22 -29.71
CA ILE A 203 -30.85 -22.66 -30.93
C ILE A 203 -29.49 -23.33 -31.24
N VAL A 204 -28.92 -24.04 -30.25
CA VAL A 204 -27.61 -24.71 -30.32
C VAL A 204 -27.80 -26.23 -30.36
N SER A 205 -27.24 -26.90 -31.38
CA SER A 205 -27.29 -28.36 -31.55
C SER A 205 -26.05 -29.05 -30.98
N TRP A 206 -25.95 -29.12 -29.66
CA TRP A 206 -24.87 -29.85 -28.99
C TRP A 206 -25.27 -31.29 -28.65
N SER A 207 -24.27 -32.19 -28.64
CA SER A 207 -24.43 -33.54 -28.13
C SER A 207 -24.70 -33.51 -26.61
N ARG A 208 -25.33 -34.57 -26.07
CA ARG A 208 -25.53 -34.71 -24.61
C ARG A 208 -24.22 -34.57 -23.83
N ALA A 209 -23.13 -35.12 -24.35
CA ALA A 209 -21.80 -34.99 -23.76
C ALA A 209 -21.32 -33.52 -23.73
N GLY A 210 -21.57 -32.74 -24.79
CA GLY A 210 -21.23 -31.32 -24.85
C GLY A 210 -21.94 -30.50 -23.77
N TRP A 211 -23.23 -30.76 -23.54
CA TRP A 211 -23.97 -30.09 -22.46
C TRP A 211 -23.50 -30.46 -21.06
N ILE A 212 -23.09 -31.73 -20.83
CA ILE A 212 -22.50 -32.15 -19.55
C ILE A 212 -21.19 -31.41 -19.30
N VAL A 213 -20.29 -31.37 -20.29
CA VAL A 213 -18.98 -30.71 -20.17
C VAL A 213 -19.15 -29.22 -19.85
N ALA A 214 -20.06 -28.52 -20.53
CA ALA A 214 -20.31 -27.11 -20.24
C ALA A 214 -20.98 -26.86 -18.88
N SER A 215 -21.86 -27.76 -18.44
CA SER A 215 -22.45 -27.66 -17.09
C SER A 215 -21.38 -27.81 -16.01
N VAL A 216 -20.45 -28.76 -16.17
CA VAL A 216 -19.32 -28.95 -15.24
C VAL A 216 -18.39 -27.74 -15.25
N ALA A 217 -18.06 -27.21 -16.44
CA ALA A 217 -17.23 -26.01 -16.55
C ALA A 217 -17.88 -24.79 -15.85
N SER A 218 -19.18 -24.57 -16.11
CA SER A 218 -19.95 -23.48 -15.49
C SER A 218 -20.03 -23.62 -13.96
N LEU A 219 -20.22 -24.84 -13.46
CA LEU A 219 -20.18 -25.11 -12.02
C LEU A 219 -18.79 -24.83 -11.42
N GLY A 220 -17.72 -25.14 -12.14
CA GLY A 220 -16.35 -24.79 -11.75
C GLY A 220 -16.16 -23.29 -11.60
N PHE A 221 -16.66 -22.48 -12.54
CA PHE A 221 -16.62 -21.02 -12.44
C PHE A 221 -17.43 -20.49 -11.25
N ALA A 222 -18.63 -21.04 -10.99
CA ALA A 222 -19.42 -20.67 -9.83
C ALA A 222 -18.67 -20.96 -8.52
N GLY A 223 -18.07 -22.15 -8.40
CA GLY A 223 -17.26 -22.54 -7.24
C GLY A 223 -16.06 -21.61 -7.04
N MET A 224 -15.36 -21.24 -8.12
CA MET A 224 -14.24 -20.31 -8.06
C MET A 224 -14.66 -18.91 -7.60
N ALA A 225 -15.75 -18.37 -8.12
CA ALA A 225 -16.27 -17.05 -7.71
C ALA A 225 -16.69 -17.03 -6.23
N ILE A 226 -17.35 -18.09 -5.75
CA ILE A 226 -17.72 -18.23 -4.33
C ILE A 226 -16.46 -18.32 -3.45
N ALA A 227 -15.49 -19.15 -3.84
CA ALA A 227 -14.24 -19.31 -3.11
C ALA A 227 -13.45 -17.98 -3.03
N GLN A 228 -13.39 -17.23 -4.12
CA GLN A 228 -12.79 -15.90 -4.16
C GLN A 228 -13.50 -14.93 -3.20
N THR A 229 -14.83 -14.88 -3.24
CA THR A 229 -15.61 -14.02 -2.33
C THR A 229 -15.37 -14.39 -0.86
N ALA A 230 -15.39 -15.68 -0.54
CA ALA A 230 -15.15 -16.17 0.83
C ALA A 230 -13.73 -15.83 1.31
N PHE A 231 -12.74 -15.99 0.44
CA PHE A 231 -11.35 -15.61 0.70
C PHE A 231 -11.22 -14.10 0.95
N GLU A 232 -11.85 -13.28 0.13
CA GLU A 232 -11.85 -11.81 0.25
C GLU A 232 -12.49 -11.33 1.56
N VAL A 233 -13.62 -11.93 1.96
CA VAL A 233 -14.28 -11.62 3.23
C VAL A 233 -13.39 -12.02 4.41
N SER A 234 -12.82 -13.22 4.37
CA SER A 234 -11.91 -13.72 5.41
C SER A 234 -10.67 -12.84 5.57
N MET A 235 -10.05 -12.45 4.46
CA MET A 235 -8.89 -11.55 4.43
C MET A 235 -9.20 -10.16 5.01
N SER A 236 -10.44 -9.68 4.85
CA SER A 236 -10.85 -8.34 5.27
C SER A 236 -11.12 -8.18 6.76
N GLN A 237 -11.15 -9.28 7.52
CA GLN A 237 -11.35 -9.23 8.97
C GLN A 237 -10.01 -9.20 9.72
N PRO A 238 -9.93 -8.47 10.86
CA PRO A 238 -8.79 -8.58 11.75
C PRO A 238 -8.73 -10.02 12.26
N PRO A 239 -7.53 -10.57 12.49
CA PRO A 239 -7.41 -11.93 12.93
C PRO A 239 -7.94 -12.02 14.37
N SER A 240 -8.70 -13.07 14.69
CA SER A 240 -9.11 -13.35 16.07
C SER A 240 -7.96 -13.87 16.94
N VAL A 241 -6.83 -14.22 16.35
CA VAL A 241 -5.63 -14.73 17.02
C VAL A 241 -4.39 -14.11 16.38
N PRO A 242 -3.41 -13.60 17.16
CA PRO A 242 -2.15 -13.12 16.61
C PRO A 242 -1.52 -14.20 15.72
N GLY A 243 -1.30 -13.91 14.44
CA GLY A 243 -0.83 -14.93 13.49
C GLY A 243 0.60 -15.44 13.76
N THR A 244 1.15 -16.25 12.86
CA THR A 244 2.48 -16.88 12.98
C THR A 244 3.68 -16.09 12.43
N THR A 245 3.45 -14.99 11.70
CA THR A 245 4.51 -14.04 11.28
C THR A 245 5.35 -13.58 12.49
N PRO A 246 6.69 -13.57 12.38
CA PRO A 246 7.55 -13.15 13.49
C PRO A 246 7.23 -11.73 13.91
N ASN A 247 7.00 -11.54 15.20
CA ASN A 247 6.76 -10.23 15.79
C ASN A 247 8.10 -9.49 15.86
N LEU A 248 8.19 -8.30 15.26
CA LEU A 248 9.37 -7.47 15.37
C LEU A 248 9.25 -6.66 16.67
N ILE A 249 10.00 -7.05 17.69
CA ILE A 249 10.06 -6.29 18.95
C ILE A 249 10.89 -5.03 18.68
N ILE A 250 10.28 -3.87 18.89
CA ILE A 250 10.94 -2.59 18.67
C ILE A 250 11.51 -2.10 19.99
N ALA A 251 12.83 -2.04 20.06
CA ALA A 251 13.56 -1.56 21.20
C ALA A 251 14.30 -0.26 20.84
N ASP A 252 14.06 0.80 21.62
CA ASP A 252 14.90 1.99 21.58
C ASP A 252 16.27 1.64 22.19
N VAL A 253 17.22 1.31 21.32
CA VAL A 253 18.57 0.91 21.71
C VAL A 253 19.27 2.04 22.44
N ALA A 254 19.06 3.31 22.06
CA ALA A 254 19.69 4.45 22.71
C ALA A 254 19.19 4.61 24.15
N TYR A 255 17.88 4.48 24.38
CA TYR A 255 17.29 4.46 25.72
C TYR A 255 17.81 3.28 26.56
N LEU A 256 17.86 2.08 25.97
CA LEU A 256 18.35 0.89 26.68
C LEU A 256 19.84 1.01 27.06
N VAL A 257 20.66 1.61 26.20
CA VAL A 257 22.08 1.89 26.48
C VAL A 257 22.21 2.94 27.58
N ARG A 258 21.47 4.06 27.47
CA ARG A 258 21.51 5.15 28.47
C ARG A 258 21.10 4.70 29.86
N ASN A 259 20.17 3.75 29.95
CA ASN A 259 19.69 3.20 31.23
C ASN A 259 20.41 1.92 31.66
N GLY A 260 21.55 1.58 31.03
CA GLY A 260 22.37 0.43 31.41
C GLY A 260 21.69 -0.94 31.23
N ARG A 261 20.59 -1.00 30.47
CA ARG A 261 19.86 -2.25 30.20
C ARG A 261 20.42 -3.02 29.01
N THR A 262 21.19 -2.36 28.15
CA THR A 262 21.96 -3.00 27.08
C THR A 262 23.30 -2.30 26.87
N ARG A 263 24.21 -2.94 26.13
CA ARG A 263 25.52 -2.37 25.77
C ARG A 263 25.75 -2.55 24.28
N ILE A 264 26.09 -1.47 23.58
CA ILE A 264 26.64 -1.54 22.23
C ILE A 264 28.17 -1.64 22.36
N SER A 265 28.76 -2.67 21.76
CA SER A 265 30.21 -2.77 21.58
C SER A 265 30.54 -2.77 20.10
N SER A 266 31.29 -1.77 19.63
CA SER A 266 31.92 -1.83 18.32
C SER A 266 33.23 -2.63 18.43
N PRO A 267 33.55 -3.54 17.48
CA PRO A 267 34.83 -4.23 17.43
C PRO A 267 36.05 -3.28 17.42
N THR A 268 35.87 -2.05 16.92
CA THR A 268 36.93 -1.03 16.84
C THR A 268 36.95 -0.07 18.03
N GLY A 269 35.94 -0.09 18.91
CA GLY A 269 35.88 0.77 20.10
C GLY A 269 36.08 2.28 19.85
N SER A 270 36.45 3.01 20.90
CA SER A 270 36.74 4.46 20.88
C SER A 270 38.00 4.85 20.09
N ALA A 271 38.67 3.90 19.43
CA ALA A 271 39.92 4.15 18.71
C ALA A 271 39.75 5.06 17.48
N LEU A 272 38.53 5.22 16.96
CA LEU A 272 38.23 6.04 15.77
C LEU A 272 37.75 7.47 16.09
N GLY A 273 37.71 7.86 17.38
CA GLY A 273 37.25 9.18 17.83
C GLY A 273 35.72 9.30 17.87
N ALA A 274 35.22 10.35 18.53
CA ALA A 274 33.79 10.58 18.75
C ALA A 274 33.00 10.90 17.46
N ASP A 275 33.70 11.09 16.34
CA ASP A 275 33.17 11.73 15.13
C ASP A 275 33.03 10.77 13.94
N LYS A 276 33.25 9.45 14.10
CA LYS A 276 33.21 8.49 12.99
C LYS A 276 32.25 7.31 13.22
N PHE A 277 31.37 7.14 12.24
CA PHE A 277 30.18 6.28 12.23
C PHE A 277 30.47 4.78 12.30
N ILE A 278 29.46 4.04 12.77
CA ILE A 278 29.40 2.58 12.84
C ILE A 278 29.25 2.01 11.42
N ASP A 279 30.17 1.14 11.02
CA ASP A 279 30.05 0.31 9.81
C ASP A 279 29.14 -0.89 10.13
N VAL A 280 28.05 -1.05 9.38
CA VAL A 280 27.12 -2.19 9.51
C VAL A 280 27.24 -2.99 8.23
N ARG A 281 27.89 -4.16 8.30
CA ARG A 281 27.85 -5.19 7.27
C ARG A 281 26.83 -6.25 7.64
#